data_AF-A0A2V7WB22-F1
#
_entry.id   AF-A0A2V7WB22-F1
#
_cell.length_a   1.000
_cell.length_b   1.000
_cell.length_c   1.000
_cell.angle_alpha   90.00
_cell.angle_beta   90.00
_cell.angle_gamma   90.00
#
_symmetry.space_group_name_H-M   'P 1'
#
loop_
_entity.id
_entity.type
_entity.pdbx_description
1 polymer ?
#
loop_
_entity_poly.entity_id
_entity_poly.type
_entity_poly.pdbx_seq_one_letter_code
_entity_poly.pdbx_strand_id
1 'polypeptide(L)'
;MASEFQARYPPSAICHQQSRDPPSAQLRSAQPTGGTVVETVNCPECHAARTDPSVVCPDCGAPPVHPGDQRGAVEEVREHDLEPYVTLRYIARLFKILAALMVIMLIGEIVTGLSNDLPSLIGEITKTLVLAGLMWGGGDLTMLMIDAGHDLRVARILLGRINAELHRKANEK
;
A
#
# COMPACT_ATOMS: atom_id res chain seq x y z
N MET A 1 38.46 30.37 -21.40
CA MET A 1 37.54 30.68 -20.28
C MET A 1 36.14 30.41 -20.81
N ALA A 2 35.64 29.17 -20.71
CA ALA A 2 34.90 28.64 -19.55
C ALA A 2 33.65 29.52 -19.26
N SER A 3 32.41 29.06 -19.26
CA SER A 3 31.85 27.71 -19.21
C SER A 3 30.34 27.76 -19.51
N GLU A 4 29.82 26.67 -20.04
CA GLU A 4 28.41 26.33 -20.24
C GLU A 4 27.55 26.49 -18.99
N PHE A 5 26.36 27.11 -19.11
CA PHE A 5 25.15 26.67 -18.41
C PHE A 5 23.90 27.36 -18.98
N GLN A 6 23.30 26.78 -20.02
CA GLN A 6 21.94 27.17 -20.42
C GLN A 6 21.18 25.99 -21.03
N ALA A 7 20.84 25.03 -20.16
CA ALA A 7 19.86 23.99 -20.47
C ALA A 7 18.46 24.62 -20.46
N ARG A 8 18.06 25.02 -21.65
CA ARG A 8 16.72 25.43 -22.10
C ARG A 8 15.82 24.19 -22.06
N TYR A 9 14.87 24.12 -21.12
CA TYR A 9 13.77 23.14 -21.16
C TYR A 9 12.77 23.57 -22.25
N PRO A 10 12.53 22.76 -23.31
CA PRO A 10 11.36 22.93 -24.17
C PRO A 10 10.15 22.14 -23.63
N PRO A 11 8.92 22.54 -23.98
CA PRO A 11 7.68 21.97 -23.49
C PRO A 11 7.21 20.75 -24.29
N SER A 12 6.39 19.90 -23.65
CA SER A 12 5.37 19.03 -24.25
C SER A 12 5.80 18.15 -25.44
N ALA A 13 6.30 16.95 -25.15
CA ALA A 13 6.35 15.86 -26.13
C ALA A 13 4.99 15.14 -26.16
N ILE A 14 4.14 15.59 -27.08
CA ILE A 14 3.11 14.77 -27.71
C ILE A 14 3.85 13.84 -28.70
N CYS A 15 3.86 12.54 -28.44
CA CYS A 15 4.29 11.47 -29.35
C CYS A 15 3.61 10.18 -28.86
N HIS A 16 3.05 9.28 -29.66
CA HIS A 16 2.60 9.32 -31.05
C HIS A 16 1.73 8.07 -31.17
N GLN A 17 0.48 8.26 -31.57
CA GLN A 17 -0.38 7.19 -32.03
C GLN A 17 -0.02 6.93 -33.50
N GLN A 18 0.76 5.88 -33.81
CA GLN A 18 0.94 5.48 -35.21
C GLN A 18 1.43 4.03 -35.36
N SER A 19 0.46 3.18 -35.71
CA SER A 19 0.52 2.01 -36.59
C SER A 19 1.86 1.66 -37.25
N ARG A 20 2.23 0.37 -37.18
CA ARG A 20 3.03 -0.28 -38.23
C ARG A 20 2.33 -1.56 -38.70
N ASP A 21 1.87 -1.53 -39.94
CA ASP A 21 1.63 -2.66 -40.87
C ASP A 21 2.18 -2.21 -42.24
N PRO A 22 2.42 -3.08 -43.26
CA PRO A 22 2.80 -4.50 -43.33
C PRO A 22 4.04 -4.73 -44.27
N PRO A 23 4.41 -5.97 -44.70
CA PRO A 23 4.10 -6.31 -46.11
C PRO A 23 3.71 -7.78 -46.41
N SER A 24 2.57 -7.89 -47.10
CA SER A 24 2.20 -8.78 -48.22
C SER A 24 2.39 -10.32 -48.19
N ALA A 25 1.26 -10.95 -48.53
CA ALA A 25 1.08 -12.24 -49.21
C ALA A 25 0.93 -13.48 -48.32
N GLN A 26 -0.33 -13.78 -47.96
CA GLN A 26 -1.05 -14.88 -48.61
C GLN A 26 -2.53 -14.85 -48.19
N LEU A 27 -3.42 -14.67 -49.16
CA LEU A 27 -4.79 -15.16 -49.06
C LEU A 27 -4.73 -16.66 -48.77
N ARG A 28 -5.02 -17.08 -47.54
CA ARG A 28 -5.55 -18.41 -47.26
C ARG A 28 -6.76 -18.26 -46.35
N SER A 29 -7.92 -18.30 -47.00
CA SER A 29 -9.15 -18.88 -46.48
C SER A 29 -8.85 -20.07 -45.56
N ALA A 30 -8.98 -19.86 -44.25
CA ALA A 30 -9.08 -20.94 -43.28
C ALA A 30 -9.72 -20.38 -42.02
N GLN A 31 -11.03 -20.57 -41.93
CA GLN A 31 -11.73 -20.69 -40.66
C GLN A 31 -11.00 -21.70 -39.76
N PRO A 32 -10.80 -21.38 -38.47
CA PRO A 32 -10.73 -22.40 -37.44
C PRO A 32 -11.88 -22.11 -36.45
N THR A 33 -12.99 -22.82 -36.54
CA THR A 33 -13.25 -23.98 -35.65
C THR A 33 -12.92 -23.68 -34.20
N GLY A 34 -13.95 -23.74 -33.35
CA GLY A 34 -13.85 -23.60 -31.90
C GLY A 34 -12.60 -24.27 -31.34
N GLY A 35 -11.83 -23.48 -30.61
CA GLY A 35 -10.63 -23.90 -29.90
C GLY A 35 -10.66 -23.22 -28.55
N THR A 36 -11.24 -23.92 -27.59
CA THR A 36 -11.19 -23.69 -26.16
C THR A 36 -9.77 -23.39 -25.69
N VAL A 37 -9.41 -22.12 -25.50
CA VAL A 37 -8.39 -21.75 -24.51
C VAL A 37 -9.15 -21.50 -23.22
N VAL A 38 -9.44 -22.60 -22.50
CA VAL A 38 -9.87 -22.51 -21.10
C VAL A 38 -8.62 -22.15 -20.32
N GLU A 39 -8.28 -20.87 -20.28
CA GLU A 39 -7.46 -20.36 -19.19
C GLU A 39 -8.34 -20.45 -17.95
N THR A 40 -8.15 -21.50 -17.15
CA THR A 40 -8.85 -21.67 -15.88
C THR A 40 -8.42 -20.54 -14.96
N VAL A 41 -9.19 -19.45 -14.97
CA VAL A 41 -8.98 -18.32 -14.08
C VAL A 41 -9.61 -18.69 -12.74
N ASN A 42 -8.80 -18.81 -11.69
CA ASN A 42 -9.33 -19.04 -10.35
C ASN A 42 -10.04 -17.78 -9.85
N CYS A 43 -11.16 -17.95 -9.16
CA CYS A 43 -11.88 -16.83 -8.56
C CYS A 43 -11.03 -16.19 -7.44
N PRO A 44 -10.86 -14.86 -7.39
CA PRO A 44 -10.00 -14.20 -6.39
C PRO A 44 -10.55 -14.29 -4.95
N GLU A 45 -11.86 -14.46 -4.80
CA GLU A 45 -12.51 -14.52 -3.49
C GLU A 45 -12.44 -15.93 -2.87
N CYS A 46 -12.76 -16.97 -3.65
CA CYS A 46 -12.90 -18.34 -3.13
C CYS A 46 -11.88 -19.34 -3.72
N HIS A 47 -11.03 -18.90 -4.65
CA HIS A 47 -10.01 -19.70 -5.33
C HIS A 47 -10.53 -20.92 -6.11
N ALA A 48 -11.85 -21.06 -6.25
CA ALA A 48 -12.45 -22.09 -7.07
C ALA A 48 -12.12 -21.88 -8.56
N ALA A 49 -11.94 -22.97 -9.29
CA ALA A 49 -11.64 -22.94 -10.71
C ALA A 49 -12.85 -22.41 -11.49
N ARG A 50 -12.72 -21.23 -12.11
CA ARG A 50 -13.80 -20.62 -12.91
C ARG A 50 -13.53 -20.86 -14.39
N THR A 51 -14.53 -21.39 -15.09
CA THR A 51 -14.45 -21.64 -16.53
C THR A 51 -14.84 -20.42 -17.36
N ASP A 52 -15.64 -19.51 -16.78
CA ASP A 52 -16.06 -18.25 -17.42
C ASP A 52 -16.04 -17.07 -16.41
N PRO A 53 -15.12 -16.10 -16.55
CA PRO A 53 -15.02 -14.96 -15.66
C PRO A 53 -16.17 -13.95 -15.85
N SER A 54 -16.90 -14.00 -16.96
CA SER A 54 -17.98 -13.07 -17.30
C SER A 54 -19.33 -13.38 -16.65
N VAL A 55 -19.43 -14.50 -15.93
CA VAL A 55 -20.65 -14.97 -15.24
C VAL A 55 -20.37 -15.12 -13.76
N VAL A 56 -21.27 -14.66 -12.87
CA VAL A 56 -21.16 -14.74 -11.40
C VAL A 56 -20.60 -16.10 -10.92
N CYS A 57 -19.67 -16.08 -9.96
CA CYS A 57 -19.05 -17.29 -9.46
C CYS A 57 -20.10 -18.21 -8.79
N PRO A 58 -20.23 -19.48 -9.20
CA PRO A 58 -21.23 -20.39 -8.65
C PRO A 58 -20.93 -20.83 -7.21
N ASP A 59 -19.67 -20.79 -6.77
CA ASP A 59 -19.26 -21.26 -5.44
C ASP A 59 -19.45 -20.21 -4.34
N CYS A 60 -19.23 -18.93 -4.64
CA CYS A 60 -19.26 -17.85 -3.63
C CYS A 60 -20.16 -16.66 -3.99
N GLY A 61 -20.71 -16.61 -5.21
CA GLY A 61 -21.54 -15.48 -5.67
C GLY A 61 -20.75 -14.23 -6.05
N ALA A 62 -19.42 -14.32 -6.21
CA ALA A 62 -18.61 -13.17 -6.62
C ALA A 62 -19.05 -12.62 -7.99
N PRO A 63 -19.09 -11.28 -8.17
CA PRO A 63 -19.56 -10.65 -9.40
C PRO A 63 -18.71 -11.04 -10.63
N PRO A 64 -19.25 -10.82 -11.86
CA PRO A 64 -18.51 -11.08 -13.09
C PRO A 64 -17.33 -10.12 -13.23
N VAL A 65 -16.18 -10.65 -13.63
CA VAL A 65 -14.95 -9.89 -13.88
C VAL A 65 -14.82 -9.74 -15.39
N HIS A 66 -14.89 -8.50 -15.89
CA HIS A 66 -14.76 -8.25 -17.32
C HIS A 66 -13.27 -8.19 -17.72
N PRO A 67 -12.86 -8.82 -18.83
CA PRO A 67 -11.51 -8.67 -19.39
C PRO A 67 -11.33 -7.23 -19.91
N GLY A 68 -10.86 -6.35 -19.03
CA GLY A 68 -10.85 -4.89 -19.21
C GLY A 68 -11.15 -4.11 -17.93
N ASP A 69 -11.68 -4.77 -16.90
CA ASP A 69 -11.84 -4.22 -15.55
C ASP A 69 -10.45 -4.17 -14.89
N GLN A 70 -9.70 -3.11 -15.17
CA GLN A 70 -8.35 -2.87 -14.65
C GLN A 70 -8.29 -2.63 -13.13
N ARG A 71 -9.34 -2.98 -12.39
CA ARG A 71 -9.35 -2.94 -10.92
C ARG A 71 -8.25 -3.84 -10.34
N GLY A 72 -7.92 -4.95 -11.01
CA GLY A 72 -6.76 -5.79 -10.64
C GLY A 72 -5.43 -5.28 -11.22
N ALA A 73 -5.41 -4.80 -12.46
CA ALA A 73 -4.16 -4.48 -13.16
C ALA A 73 -3.51 -3.14 -12.76
N VAL A 74 -4.27 -2.17 -12.23
CA VAL A 74 -3.70 -0.95 -11.62
C VAL A 74 -3.32 -1.17 -10.15
N GLU A 75 -3.75 -2.28 -9.55
CA GLU A 75 -3.41 -2.67 -8.18
C GLU A 75 -2.07 -3.41 -8.09
N GLU A 76 -1.71 -4.21 -9.10
CA GLU A 76 -0.46 -4.99 -9.14
C GLU A 76 0.83 -4.16 -9.32
N VAL A 77 0.78 -2.98 -9.96
CA VAL A 77 2.00 -2.23 -10.34
C VAL A 77 2.58 -1.38 -9.19
N ARG A 78 2.10 -1.53 -7.94
CA ARG A 78 2.76 -0.94 -6.76
C ARG A 78 2.73 -1.80 -5.50
N GLU A 79 2.62 -3.11 -5.65
CA GLU A 79 2.74 -4.04 -4.52
C GLU A 79 4.16 -4.12 -3.95
N HIS A 80 5.19 -3.85 -4.78
CA HIS A 80 6.58 -3.76 -4.32
C HIS A 80 6.83 -2.59 -3.32
N ASP A 81 5.86 -1.69 -3.17
CA ASP A 81 5.85 -0.58 -2.21
C ASP A 81 4.85 -0.80 -1.05
N LEU A 82 4.13 -1.94 -1.03
CA LEU A 82 3.20 -2.34 0.04
C LEU A 82 3.84 -3.31 1.05
N GLU A 83 4.85 -4.08 0.65
CA GLU A 83 5.66 -4.93 1.55
C GLU A 83 6.52 -4.21 2.64
N PRO A 84 6.75 -2.87 2.66
CA PRO A 84 7.48 -2.23 3.76
C PRO A 84 6.67 -2.13 5.07
N TYR A 85 5.34 -2.25 5.03
CA TYR A 85 4.50 -1.98 6.20
C TYR A 85 4.46 -3.12 7.22
N VAL A 86 4.70 -4.36 6.79
CA VAL A 86 4.83 -5.50 7.70
C VAL A 86 6.06 -5.36 8.59
N THR A 87 7.19 -4.94 8.04
CA THR A 87 8.44 -4.73 8.80
C THR A 87 8.30 -3.61 9.84
N LEU A 88 7.62 -2.50 9.50
CA LEU A 88 7.33 -1.43 10.46
C LEU A 88 6.45 -1.92 11.63
N ARG A 89 5.50 -2.82 11.35
CA ARG A 89 4.63 -3.39 12.38
C ARG A 89 5.41 -4.24 13.39
N TYR A 90 6.47 -4.92 12.96
CA TYR A 90 7.37 -5.63 13.88
C TYR A 90 8.16 -4.67 14.76
N ILE A 91 8.69 -3.58 14.21
CA ILE A 91 9.44 -2.58 14.97
C ILE A 91 8.57 -1.95 16.07
N ALA A 92 7.31 -1.61 15.76
CA ALA A 92 6.36 -1.09 16.74
C ALA A 92 6.09 -2.10 17.88
N ARG A 93 5.96 -3.39 17.56
CA ARG A 93 5.80 -4.46 18.55
C ARG A 93 7.05 -4.63 19.41
N LEU A 94 8.25 -4.56 18.83
CA LEU A 94 9.52 -4.63 19.57
C LEU A 94 9.61 -3.50 20.60
N PHE A 95 9.23 -2.28 20.22
CA PHE A 95 9.24 -1.14 21.14
C PHE A 95 8.29 -1.35 22.33
N LYS A 96 7.11 -1.92 22.09
CA LYS A 96 6.13 -2.28 23.14
C LYS A 96 6.68 -3.35 24.09
N ILE A 97 7.42 -4.34 23.57
CA ILE A 97 8.09 -5.38 24.37
C ILE A 97 9.17 -4.75 25.27
N LEU A 98 10.02 -3.88 24.72
CA LEU A 98 11.05 -3.19 25.50
C LEU A 98 10.44 -2.27 26.57
N ALA A 99 9.35 -1.56 26.25
CA ALA A 99 8.61 -0.77 27.23
C ALA A 99 8.05 -1.65 28.37
N ALA A 100 7.53 -2.84 28.05
CA ALA A 100 7.09 -3.79 29.06
C ALA A 100 8.25 -4.27 29.95
N LEU A 101 9.44 -4.53 29.36
CA LEU A 101 10.64 -4.87 30.13
C LEU A 101 11.08 -3.73 31.05
N MET A 102 10.95 -2.47 30.63
CA MET A 102 11.22 -1.30 31.49
C MET A 102 10.25 -1.22 32.67
N VAL A 103 8.96 -1.53 32.46
CA VAL A 103 7.99 -1.60 33.57
C VAL A 103 8.32 -2.74 34.52
N ILE A 104 8.77 -3.89 34.02
CA ILE A 104 9.22 -4.99 34.88
C ILE A 104 10.44 -4.58 35.72
N MET A 105 11.41 -3.88 35.12
CA MET A 105 12.54 -3.31 35.86
C MET A 105 12.09 -2.29 36.91
N LEU A 106 11.14 -1.43 36.58
CA LEU A 106 10.56 -0.47 37.52
C LEU A 106 9.92 -1.15 38.74
N ILE A 107 9.20 -2.26 38.53
CA ILE A 107 8.64 -3.04 39.64
C ILE A 107 9.75 -3.61 40.52
N GLY A 108 10.85 -4.09 39.91
CA GLY A 108 12.02 -4.53 40.65
C GLY A 108 12.60 -3.43 41.54
N GLU A 109 12.73 -2.22 40.99
CA GLU A 109 13.22 -1.04 41.69
C GLU A 109 12.31 -0.58 42.82
N ILE A 110 10.97 -0.72 42.67
CA ILE A 110 10.01 -0.48 43.75
C ILE A 110 10.23 -1.46 44.91
N VAL A 111 10.42 -2.74 44.61
CA VAL A 111 10.60 -3.80 45.62
C VAL A 111 11.92 -3.63 46.37
N THR A 112 13.03 -3.36 45.69
CA THR A 112 14.32 -3.08 46.33
C THR A 112 14.36 -1.71 47.01
N GLY A 113 13.66 -0.73 46.46
CA GLY A 113 13.57 0.64 46.96
C GLY A 113 12.84 0.78 48.29
N LEU A 114 11.87 -0.09 48.58
CA LEU A 114 11.13 -0.11 49.84
C LEU A 114 12.02 -0.24 51.09
N SER A 115 13.24 -0.79 50.94
CA SER A 115 14.20 -0.93 52.04
C SER A 115 15.24 0.20 52.10
N ASN A 116 15.17 1.16 51.17
CA ASN A 116 16.14 2.25 50.99
C ASN A 116 15.47 3.62 51.20
N ASP A 117 16.19 4.69 50.87
CA ASP A 117 15.78 6.07 51.11
C ASP A 117 14.62 6.51 50.20
N LEU A 118 13.47 6.81 50.80
CA LEU A 118 12.22 7.16 50.11
C LEU A 118 12.34 8.35 49.12
N PRO A 119 12.97 9.49 49.45
CA PRO A 119 12.97 10.65 48.56
C PRO A 119 13.78 10.41 47.28
N SER A 120 14.88 9.64 47.36
CA SER A 120 15.66 9.27 46.17
C SER A 120 14.88 8.31 45.27
N LEU A 121 14.16 7.35 45.88
CA LEU A 121 13.37 6.36 45.17
C LEU A 121 12.28 7.00 44.29
N ILE A 122 11.58 8.01 44.82
CA ILE A 122 10.52 8.71 44.09
C ILE A 122 11.09 9.40 42.83
N GLY A 123 12.29 9.98 42.93
CA GLY A 123 12.97 10.62 41.80
C GLY A 123 13.33 9.63 40.69
N GLU A 124 13.93 8.50 41.07
CA GLU A 124 14.30 7.43 40.14
C GLU A 124 13.07 6.83 39.46
N ILE A 125 12.05 6.43 40.25
CA ILE A 125 10.78 5.88 39.74
C ILE A 125 10.11 6.83 38.76
N THR A 126 10.05 8.13 39.07
CA THR A 126 9.39 9.10 38.18
C THR A 126 10.08 9.17 36.82
N LYS A 127 11.42 9.18 36.80
CA LYS A 127 12.20 9.20 35.56
C LYS A 127 11.98 7.92 34.76
N THR A 128 12.03 6.76 35.40
CA THR A 128 11.84 5.46 34.74
C THR A 128 10.42 5.30 34.22
N LEU A 129 9.42 5.77 34.98
CA LEU A 129 8.00 5.76 34.60
C LEU A 129 7.73 6.67 33.39
N VAL A 130 8.31 7.88 33.36
CA VAL A 130 8.19 8.78 32.20
C VAL A 130 8.82 8.17 30.95
N LEU A 131 10.03 7.60 31.08
CA LEU A 131 10.69 6.90 29.98
C LEU A 131 9.85 5.72 29.47
N ALA A 132 9.34 4.88 30.38
CA ALA A 132 8.50 3.74 30.02
C ALA A 132 7.19 4.18 29.35
N GLY A 133 6.54 5.23 29.86
CA GLY A 133 5.31 5.78 29.29
C GLY A 133 5.51 6.39 27.90
N LEU A 134 6.60 7.13 27.70
CA LEU A 134 6.97 7.68 26.39
C LEU A 134 7.27 6.56 25.39
N MET A 135 7.93 5.50 25.87
CA MET A 135 8.19 4.30 25.09
C MET A 135 6.90 3.51 24.78
N TRP A 136 5.94 3.46 25.70
CA TRP A 136 4.66 2.81 25.42
C TRP A 136 3.85 3.61 24.39
N GLY A 137 3.77 4.93 24.58
CA GLY A 137 3.05 5.85 23.72
C GLY A 137 3.64 5.94 22.31
N GLY A 138 4.96 5.93 22.16
CA GLY A 138 5.60 5.93 20.84
C GLY A 138 5.29 4.67 20.01
N GLY A 139 5.11 3.52 20.67
CA GLY A 139 4.70 2.27 20.03
C GLY A 139 3.22 2.29 19.60
N ASP A 140 2.36 2.91 20.40
CA ASP A 140 0.94 3.10 20.07
C ASP A 140 0.77 4.10 18.91
N LEU A 141 1.53 5.20 18.93
CA LEU A 141 1.55 6.20 17.86
C LEU A 141 2.00 5.62 16.53
N THR A 142 3.00 4.72 16.52
CA THR A 142 3.43 4.05 15.27
C THR A 142 2.37 3.12 14.73
N MET A 143 1.62 2.43 15.61
CA MET A 143 0.47 1.61 15.18
C MET A 143 -0.59 2.48 14.49
N LEU A 144 -0.93 3.64 15.07
CA LEU A 144 -1.87 4.59 14.48
C LEU A 144 -1.37 5.15 13.14
N MET A 145 -0.08 5.42 13.01
CA MET A 145 0.52 5.92 11.77
C MET A 145 0.44 4.89 10.63
N ILE A 146 0.53 3.60 10.95
CA ILE A 146 0.36 2.51 9.97
C ILE A 146 -1.08 2.50 9.45
N ASP A 147 -2.06 2.58 10.35
CA ASP A 147 -3.47 2.59 9.97
C ASP A 147 -3.83 3.85 9.15
N ALA A 148 -3.22 5.00 9.47
CA ALA A 148 -3.36 6.23 8.66
C ALA A 148 -2.84 6.09 7.23
N GLY A 149 -1.87 5.20 6.97
CA GLY A 149 -1.34 4.93 5.64
C GLY A 149 -2.41 4.41 4.66
N HIS A 150 -3.38 3.64 5.15
CA HIS A 150 -4.50 3.15 4.35
C HIS A 150 -5.44 4.29 3.93
N ASP A 151 -5.78 5.18 4.86
CA ASP A 151 -6.69 6.30 4.61
C ASP A 151 -6.10 7.31 3.62
N LEU A 152 -4.77 7.47 3.62
CA LEU A 152 -4.07 8.30 2.63
C LEU A 152 -4.17 7.74 1.20
N ARG A 153 -4.28 6.41 1.02
CA ARG A 153 -4.48 5.79 -0.29
C ARG A 153 -5.88 6.13 -0.83
N VAL A 154 -6.90 6.00 0.01
CA VAL A 154 -8.28 6.35 -0.33
C VAL A 154 -8.41 7.85 -0.63
N ALA A 155 -7.78 8.71 0.17
CA ALA A 155 -7.77 10.15 -0.03
C ALA A 155 -7.20 10.56 -1.40
N ARG A 156 -6.11 9.92 -1.86
CA ARG A 156 -5.53 10.20 -3.19
C ARG A 156 -6.50 9.87 -4.33
N ILE A 157 -7.27 8.78 -4.21
CA ILE A 157 -8.25 8.40 -5.24
C ILE A 157 -9.37 9.43 -5.32
N LEU A 158 -9.90 9.86 -4.16
CA LEU A 158 -10.93 10.89 -4.09
C LEU A 158 -10.44 12.23 -4.64
N LEU A 159 -9.26 12.67 -4.23
CA LEU A 159 -8.63 13.90 -4.73
C LEU A 159 -8.36 13.84 -6.23
N GLY A 160 -7.95 12.68 -6.75
CA GLY A 160 -7.77 12.47 -8.19
C GLY A 160 -9.07 12.68 -8.97
N ARG A 161 -10.19 12.13 -8.47
CA ARG A 161 -11.52 12.33 -9.07
C ARG A 161 -11.98 13.79 -9.02
N ILE A 162 -11.80 14.45 -7.87
CA ILE A 162 -12.16 15.87 -7.70
C ILE A 162 -11.32 16.75 -8.65
N ASN A 163 -10.02 16.48 -8.75
CA ASN A 163 -9.12 17.23 -9.63
C ASN A 163 -9.47 17.05 -11.11
N ALA A 164 -9.82 15.82 -11.53
CA ALA A 164 -10.27 15.54 -12.89
C ALA A 164 -11.57 16.29 -13.26
N GLU A 165 -12.55 16.32 -12.36
CA GLU A 165 -13.80 17.08 -12.55
C GLU A 165 -13.56 18.60 -12.60
N LEU A 166 -12.66 19.11 -11.77
CA LEU A 166 -12.24 20.52 -11.80
C LEU A 166 -11.62 20.90 -13.15
N HIS A 167 -10.70 20.08 -13.67
CA HIS A 167 -10.11 20.32 -14.98
C HIS A 167 -11.12 20.20 -16.13
N ARG A 168 -12.09 19.27 -16.05
CA ARG A 168 -13.18 19.21 -17.04
C ARG A 168 -13.97 20.51 -17.08
N LYS A 169 -14.39 21.01 -15.92
CA LYS A 169 -15.13 22.28 -15.81
C LYS A 169 -14.32 23.50 -16.24
N ALA A 170 -13.01 23.48 -16.03
CA ALA A 170 -12.12 24.57 -16.45
C ALA A 170 -11.97 24.64 -17.97
N ASN A 171 -11.93 23.49 -18.66
CA ASN A 171 -11.83 23.42 -20.12
C ASN A 171 -13.15 23.67 -20.86
N GLU A 172 -14.28 23.71 -20.15
CA GLU A 172 -15.62 23.95 -20.70
C GLU A 172 -15.98 25.45 -20.75
N LYS A 173 -15.08 26.33 -20.30
CA LYS A 173 -15.16 27.79 -20.41
C LYS A 173 -14.14 28.33 -21.40
#